data_AF-A0A7V1NSJ8-F1
#
_entry.id   AF-A0A7V1NSJ8-F1
#
_cell.length_a   1.000
_cell.length_b   1.000
_cell.length_c   1.000
_cell.angle_alpha   90.00
_cell.angle_beta   90.00
_cell.angle_gamma   90.00
#
_symmetry.space_group_name_H-M   'P 1'
#
loop_
_entity.id
_entity.type
_entity.pdbx_description
1 polymer ?
#
loop_
_entity_poly.entity_id
_entity_poly.type
_entity_poly.pdbx_seq_one_letter_code
_entity_poly.pdbx_strand_id
1 'polypeptide(L)'
;MRAVSGYSSIGSWARREVMPKEEIEENLREYLGVEKVIWLARGVYLDETGGHVDNLCCFIRPGVVALTWTEDRSDPQYEISLNAYTLLRAATDARGREFEVHKIHQPEPIIITKEESEGVDVVEGTLPREEGDRLAGSYINFYIANGGVVVPTFDDPHDGVALEALQGLFRERKVVGVPAREIILGGGNIHCVTQQQPRG
;
A
#
# COMPACT_ATOMS: atom_id res chain seq x y z
N MET A 1 15.74 0.28 10.46
CA MET A 1 14.96 -0.86 9.92
C MET A 1 15.82 -1.48 8.82
N ARG A 2 15.94 -2.82 8.68
CA ARG A 2 16.86 -3.44 7.68
C ARG A 2 16.19 -4.48 6.76
N ALA A 3 14.86 -4.40 6.66
CA ALA A 3 14.08 -5.10 5.67
C ALA A 3 13.28 -4.08 4.85
N VAL A 4 13.32 -4.21 3.52
CA VAL A 4 12.39 -3.56 2.59
C VAL A 4 11.47 -4.64 2.05
N SER A 5 10.18 -4.32 1.96
CA SER A 5 9.24 -5.15 1.23
C SER A 5 9.35 -4.77 -0.25
N GLY A 6 10.14 -5.55 -1.01
CA GLY A 6 10.22 -5.43 -2.46
C GLY A 6 8.96 -5.99 -3.10
N TYR A 7 8.62 -5.47 -4.28
CA TYR A 7 7.40 -5.84 -4.97
C TYR A 7 7.63 -6.06 -6.47
N SER A 8 6.85 -6.95 -7.09
CA SER A 8 7.04 -7.38 -8.48
C SER A 8 6.98 -6.23 -9.52
N SER A 9 6.37 -5.09 -9.17
CA SER A 9 6.38 -3.88 -9.99
C SER A 9 7.79 -3.41 -10.37
N ILE A 10 8.79 -3.62 -9.51
CA ILE A 10 10.19 -3.24 -9.81
C ILE A 10 10.71 -4.00 -11.05
N GLY A 11 10.17 -5.19 -11.34
CA GLY A 11 10.43 -5.97 -12.55
C GLY A 11 9.36 -5.90 -13.65
N SER A 12 8.25 -5.16 -13.46
CA SER A 12 7.13 -5.09 -14.43
C SER A 12 6.88 -3.71 -15.03
N TRP A 13 7.57 -2.67 -14.60
CA TRP A 13 7.51 -1.35 -15.26
C TRP A 13 8.23 -1.37 -16.62
N ALA A 14 7.70 -0.61 -17.58
CA ALA A 14 8.30 -0.38 -18.90
C ALA A 14 9.56 0.51 -18.87
N ARG A 15 10.52 0.18 -17.99
CA ARG A 15 11.89 0.69 -18.04
C ARG A 15 12.74 -0.26 -18.88
N ARG A 16 13.72 0.31 -19.61
CA ARG A 16 14.60 -0.44 -20.52
C ARG A 16 15.34 -1.54 -19.76
N GLU A 17 15.25 -2.74 -20.31
CA GLU A 17 15.85 -4.00 -19.83
C GLU A 17 15.39 -4.44 -18.42
N VAL A 18 14.87 -5.67 -18.34
CA VAL A 18 14.45 -6.26 -17.06
C VAL A 18 15.70 -6.63 -16.28
N MET A 19 16.06 -5.78 -15.32
CA MET A 19 17.14 -6.04 -14.37
C MET A 19 16.85 -7.35 -13.60
N PRO A 20 17.83 -8.28 -13.49
CA PRO A 20 17.69 -9.47 -12.66
C PRO A 20 17.34 -9.13 -11.22
N LYS A 21 16.57 -10.01 -10.56
CA LYS A 21 16.11 -9.81 -9.18
C LYS A 21 17.27 -9.58 -8.22
N GLU A 22 18.37 -10.32 -8.41
CA GLU A 22 19.57 -10.29 -7.59
C GLU A 22 20.25 -8.91 -7.65
N GLU A 23 20.34 -8.32 -8.85
CA GLU A 23 20.89 -6.97 -9.08
C GLU A 23 19.97 -5.89 -8.50
N ILE A 24 18.64 -6.08 -8.57
CA ILE A 24 17.68 -5.20 -7.86
C ILE A 24 17.91 -5.27 -6.35
N GLU A 25 18.10 -6.47 -5.77
CA GLU A 25 18.37 -6.61 -4.34
C GLU A 25 19.72 -5.99 -3.95
N GLU A 26 20.76 -6.11 -4.77
CA GLU A 26 22.06 -5.46 -4.55
C GLU A 26 21.93 -3.93 -4.54
N ASN A 27 21.27 -3.34 -5.54
CA ASN A 27 20.96 -1.91 -5.56
C ASN A 27 20.15 -1.47 -4.33
N LEU A 28 19.13 -2.23 -3.91
CA LEU A 28 18.37 -1.92 -2.71
C LEU A 28 19.24 -1.97 -1.44
N ARG A 29 20.14 -2.95 -1.31
CA ARG A 29 21.09 -3.04 -0.19
C ARG A 29 22.04 -1.85 -0.15
N GLU A 30 22.62 -1.48 -1.29
CA GLU A 30 23.59 -0.39 -1.41
C GLU A 30 22.94 0.97 -1.09
N TYR A 31 21.86 1.34 -1.79
CA TYR A 31 21.27 2.67 -1.70
C TYR A 31 20.40 2.87 -0.45
N LEU A 32 19.79 1.81 0.12
CA LEU A 32 18.90 1.92 1.29
C LEU A 32 19.53 1.37 2.60
N GLY A 33 20.73 0.79 2.55
CA GLY A 33 21.42 0.25 3.73
C GLY A 33 20.70 -0.93 4.41
N VAL A 34 19.91 -1.68 3.63
CA VAL A 34 19.20 -2.89 4.10
C VAL A 34 20.05 -4.14 3.91
N GLU A 35 19.72 -5.21 4.63
CA GLU A 35 20.40 -6.50 4.51
C GLU A 35 19.53 -7.56 3.84
N LYS A 36 18.20 -7.47 4.01
CA LYS A 36 17.22 -8.44 3.54
C LYS A 36 16.11 -7.74 2.76
N VAL A 37 15.70 -8.31 1.65
CA VAL A 37 14.50 -7.89 0.90
C VAL A 37 13.46 -8.99 1.05
N ILE A 38 12.24 -8.62 1.39
CA ILE A 38 11.08 -9.53 1.44
C ILE A 38 10.26 -9.24 0.19
N TRP A 39 10.05 -10.24 -0.67
CA TRP A 39 9.35 -10.03 -1.94
C TRP A 39 7.90 -10.49 -1.85
N LEU A 40 6.95 -9.55 -1.95
CA LEU A 40 5.53 -9.87 -2.09
C LEU A 40 5.17 -10.05 -3.57
N ALA A 41 4.33 -11.03 -3.88
CA ALA A 41 4.04 -11.43 -5.26
C ALA A 41 2.95 -10.56 -5.92
N ARG A 42 1.87 -10.30 -5.16
CA ARG A 42 0.76 -9.37 -5.42
C ARG A 42 0.57 -8.53 -4.15
N GLY A 43 0.29 -7.22 -4.14
CA GLY A 43 -0.05 -6.24 -5.20
C GLY A 43 -1.55 -5.97 -5.21
N VAL A 44 -2.02 -4.80 -4.73
CA VAL A 44 -3.47 -4.52 -4.58
C VAL A 44 -4.21 -4.71 -5.91
N TYR A 45 -5.42 -5.26 -5.86
CA TYR A 45 -6.21 -5.52 -7.06
C TYR A 45 -6.53 -4.22 -7.82
N LEU A 46 -6.27 -4.22 -9.13
CA LEU A 46 -6.39 -3.06 -10.03
C LEU A 46 -5.53 -1.84 -9.66
N ASP A 47 -4.45 -2.06 -8.91
CA ASP A 47 -3.45 -1.03 -8.63
C ASP A 47 -2.64 -0.66 -9.90
N GLU A 48 -2.83 0.57 -10.35
CA GLU A 48 -2.33 1.13 -11.62
C GLU A 48 -0.81 1.24 -11.67
N THR A 49 -0.13 1.25 -10.52
CA THR A 49 1.33 1.36 -10.43
C THR A 49 2.01 -0.01 -10.59
N GLY A 50 1.29 -0.98 -11.16
CA GLY A 50 1.67 -2.38 -11.19
C GLY A 50 1.63 -3.08 -9.82
N GLY A 51 0.98 -2.51 -8.80
CA GLY A 51 0.84 -3.11 -7.46
C GLY A 51 1.75 -2.55 -6.38
N HIS A 52 1.95 -1.23 -6.25
CA HIS A 52 2.93 -0.70 -5.28
C HIS A 52 2.69 -1.20 -3.84
N VAL A 53 3.80 -1.42 -3.14
CA VAL A 53 3.78 -2.04 -1.81
C VAL A 53 3.17 -1.16 -0.73
N ASP A 54 3.26 0.16 -0.86
CA ASP A 54 2.69 1.13 0.09
C ASP A 54 1.15 1.11 0.11
N ASN A 55 0.51 0.62 -0.96
CA ASN A 55 -0.92 0.40 -1.00
C ASN A 55 -1.32 -0.95 -0.37
N LEU A 56 -0.42 -1.94 -0.34
CA LEU A 56 -0.68 -3.27 0.23
C LEU A 56 -0.22 -3.43 1.69
N CYS A 57 1.04 -3.11 2.00
CA CYS A 57 1.72 -3.52 3.23
C CYS A 57 2.76 -2.48 3.67
N CYS A 58 2.64 -1.99 4.90
CA CYS A 58 3.58 -1.03 5.48
C CYS A 58 4.22 -1.52 6.78
N PHE A 59 5.39 -1.00 7.14
CA PHE A 59 5.98 -1.20 8.46
C PHE A 59 5.42 -0.20 9.48
N ILE A 60 4.93 -0.72 10.62
CA ILE A 60 4.52 0.08 11.78
C ILE A 60 5.72 0.36 12.69
N ARG A 61 6.49 -0.70 12.99
CA ARG A 61 7.69 -0.70 13.83
C ARG A 61 8.56 -1.92 13.45
N PRO A 62 9.83 -2.01 13.84
CA PRO A 62 10.69 -3.14 13.47
C PRO A 62 10.09 -4.50 13.87
N GLY A 63 9.93 -5.41 12.91
CA GLY A 63 9.27 -6.71 13.09
C GLY A 63 7.74 -6.68 13.01
N VAL A 64 7.11 -5.53 12.75
CA VAL A 64 5.64 -5.39 12.77
C VAL A 64 5.14 -4.62 11.56
N VAL A 65 4.17 -5.21 10.86
CA VAL A 65 3.60 -4.69 9.62
C VAL A 65 2.08 -4.62 9.72
N ALA A 66 1.49 -3.69 8.97
CA ALA A 66 0.06 -3.66 8.69
C ALA A 66 -0.16 -4.00 7.21
N LEU A 67 -1.19 -4.80 6.95
CA LEU A 67 -1.47 -5.42 5.65
C LEU A 67 -2.94 -5.21 5.29
N THR A 68 -3.18 -4.68 4.09
CA THR A 68 -4.51 -4.53 3.49
C THR A 68 -5.18 -5.89 3.39
N TRP A 69 -6.42 -5.99 3.84
CA TRP A 69 -7.09 -7.27 4.05
C TRP A 69 -8.59 -7.17 3.75
N THR A 70 -9.19 -8.28 3.33
CA THR A 70 -10.63 -8.50 3.31
C THR A 70 -10.91 -9.92 3.80
N GLU A 71 -12.02 -10.16 4.47
CA GLU A 71 -12.50 -11.52 4.76
C GLU A 71 -13.48 -12.03 3.69
N ASP A 72 -13.91 -11.19 2.73
CA ASP A 72 -14.71 -11.63 1.59
C ASP A 72 -13.83 -12.40 0.59
N ARG A 73 -14.07 -13.70 0.50
CA ARG A 73 -13.36 -14.63 -0.40
C ARG A 73 -13.77 -14.52 -1.86
N SER A 74 -14.83 -13.77 -2.17
CA SER A 74 -15.24 -13.49 -3.56
C SER A 74 -14.51 -12.28 -4.15
N ASP A 75 -13.98 -11.39 -3.30
CA ASP A 75 -13.15 -10.27 -3.73
C ASP A 75 -11.75 -10.75 -4.21
N PRO A 76 -11.29 -10.35 -5.42
CA PRO A 76 -9.97 -10.72 -5.94
C PRO A 76 -8.78 -10.35 -5.05
N GLN A 77 -8.95 -9.39 -4.13
CA GLN A 77 -7.94 -9.01 -3.15
C GLN A 77 -7.71 -10.09 -2.07
N TYR A 78 -8.69 -10.96 -1.78
CA TYR A 78 -8.54 -11.97 -0.72
C TYR A 78 -7.34 -12.88 -0.94
N GLU A 79 -7.19 -13.46 -2.14
CA GLU A 79 -6.08 -14.34 -2.48
C GLU A 79 -4.72 -13.60 -2.47
N ILE A 80 -4.73 -12.32 -2.84
CA ILE A 80 -3.55 -11.44 -2.81
C ILE A 80 -3.08 -11.23 -1.37
N SER A 81 -4.00 -10.78 -0.51
CA SER A 81 -3.73 -10.54 0.91
C SER A 81 -3.37 -11.83 1.65
N LEU A 82 -4.03 -12.95 1.34
CA LEU A 82 -3.73 -14.27 1.91
C LEU A 82 -2.32 -14.75 1.52
N ASN A 83 -1.90 -14.56 0.26
CA ASN A 83 -0.56 -14.89 -0.19
C ASN A 83 0.50 -14.05 0.54
N ALA A 84 0.31 -12.72 0.60
CA ALA A 84 1.20 -11.80 1.31
C ALA A 84 1.29 -12.13 2.81
N TYR A 85 0.15 -12.38 3.46
CA TYR A 85 0.08 -12.79 4.88
C TYR A 85 0.84 -14.09 5.12
N THR A 86 0.62 -15.11 4.29
CA THR A 86 1.29 -16.41 4.42
C THR A 86 2.81 -16.28 4.27
N LEU A 87 3.27 -15.51 3.29
CA LEU A 87 4.69 -15.23 3.09
C LEU A 87 5.31 -14.48 4.27
N LEU A 88 4.66 -13.41 4.75
CA LEU A 88 5.12 -12.64 5.91
C LEU A 88 5.16 -13.50 7.18
N ARG A 89 4.17 -14.35 7.43
CA ARG A 89 4.13 -15.24 8.59
C ARG A 89 5.15 -16.39 8.54
N ALA A 90 5.64 -16.76 7.36
CA ALA A 90 6.74 -17.70 7.18
C ALA A 90 8.14 -17.03 7.15
N ALA A 91 8.19 -15.70 7.07
CA ALA A 91 9.41 -14.94 6.95
C ALA A 91 9.89 -14.35 8.29
N THR A 92 11.18 -14.02 8.31
CA THR A 92 11.80 -13.20 9.36
C THR A 92 12.39 -11.94 8.76
N ASP A 93 12.56 -10.88 9.55
CA ASP A 93 13.31 -9.70 9.14
C ASP A 93 14.84 -9.92 9.16
N ALA A 94 15.62 -8.90 8.81
CA ALA A 94 17.09 -8.94 8.81
C ALA A 94 17.74 -9.10 10.21
N ARG A 95 16.95 -9.15 11.29
CA ARG A 95 17.41 -9.45 12.65
C ARG A 95 16.84 -10.77 13.17
N GLY A 96 16.28 -11.60 12.30
CA GLY A 96 15.73 -12.90 12.65
C GLY A 96 14.41 -12.83 13.43
N ARG A 97 13.76 -11.66 13.49
CA ARG A 97 12.44 -11.52 14.14
C ARG A 97 11.35 -12.01 13.20
N GLU A 98 10.43 -12.80 13.72
CA GLU A 98 9.16 -13.11 13.03
C GLU A 98 8.32 -11.83 12.86
N PHE A 99 7.48 -11.79 11.82
CA PHE A 99 6.59 -10.65 11.59
C PHE A 99 5.28 -10.74 12.38
N GLU A 100 5.03 -9.78 13.26
CA GLU A 100 3.67 -9.47 13.75
C GLU A 100 2.91 -8.79 12.60
N VAL A 101 1.87 -9.44 12.07
CA VAL A 101 1.12 -8.97 10.89
C VAL A 101 -0.29 -8.56 11.33
N HIS A 102 -0.58 -7.27 11.30
CA HIS A 102 -1.91 -6.73 11.56
C HIS A 102 -2.69 -6.60 10.27
N LYS A 103 -3.82 -7.30 10.17
CA LYS A 103 -4.78 -7.12 9.09
C LYS A 103 -5.54 -5.81 9.30
N ILE A 104 -5.57 -4.94 8.30
CA ILE A 104 -6.43 -3.75 8.26
C ILE A 104 -7.45 -3.98 7.15
N HIS A 105 -8.73 -4.00 7.51
CA HIS A 105 -9.80 -4.23 6.55
C HIS A 105 -9.81 -3.08 5.52
N GLN A 106 -9.81 -3.39 4.23
CA GLN A 106 -9.97 -2.41 3.14
C GLN A 106 -11.36 -1.74 3.19
N PRO A 107 -11.57 -0.59 2.52
CA PRO A 107 -12.93 -0.12 2.25
C PRO A 107 -13.69 -1.13 1.38
N GLU A 108 -15.02 -0.99 1.29
CA GLU A 108 -15.79 -1.64 0.22
C GLU A 108 -15.23 -1.22 -1.16
N PRO A 109 -15.46 -2.02 -2.22
CA PRO A 109 -14.99 -1.67 -3.57
C PRO A 109 -15.42 -0.25 -3.99
N ILE A 110 -14.46 0.68 -4.03
CA ILE A 110 -14.71 2.08 -4.40
C ILE A 110 -14.84 2.14 -5.92
N ILE A 111 -16.01 2.56 -6.39
CA ILE A 111 -16.35 2.65 -7.81
C ILE A 111 -16.37 4.12 -8.26
N ILE A 112 -15.83 4.40 -9.45
CA ILE A 112 -15.95 5.69 -10.13
C ILE A 112 -17.42 5.88 -10.56
N THR A 113 -18.03 6.98 -10.12
CA THR A 113 -19.36 7.40 -10.55
C THR A 113 -19.32 8.12 -11.90
N LYS A 114 -20.49 8.21 -12.54
CA LYS A 114 -20.62 8.96 -13.79
C LYS A 114 -20.11 10.40 -13.70
N GLU A 115 -20.50 11.14 -12.67
CA GLU A 115 -20.14 12.56 -12.48
C GLU A 115 -18.62 12.73 -12.35
N GLU A 116 -17.95 11.79 -11.69
CA GLU A 116 -16.48 11.78 -11.56
C GLU A 116 -15.78 11.43 -12.88
N SER A 117 -16.36 10.55 -13.70
CA SER A 117 -15.82 10.22 -15.03
C SER A 117 -15.98 11.36 -16.04
N GLU A 118 -17.12 12.08 -16.02
CA GLU A 118 -17.41 13.19 -16.95
C GLU A 118 -16.54 14.43 -16.70
N GLY A 119 -15.86 14.53 -15.55
CA GLY A 119 -14.95 15.61 -15.19
C GLY A 119 -13.50 15.47 -15.67
N VAL A 120 -13.14 14.37 -16.37
CA VAL A 120 -11.75 14.04 -16.73
C VAL A 120 -11.53 14.09 -18.23
N ASP A 121 -10.55 14.89 -18.67
CA ASP A 121 -10.12 14.95 -20.08
C ASP A 121 -9.50 13.62 -20.53
N VAL A 122 -10.11 12.97 -21.52
CA VAL A 122 -9.55 11.75 -22.14
C VAL A 122 -8.48 12.11 -23.15
N VAL A 123 -7.22 11.80 -22.84
CA VAL A 123 -6.05 12.08 -23.69
C VAL A 123 -5.41 10.79 -24.18
N GLU A 124 -4.99 10.74 -25.45
CA GLU A 124 -4.31 9.57 -26.01
C GLU A 124 -3.01 9.26 -25.24
N GLY A 125 -2.87 8.02 -24.78
CA GLY A 125 -1.72 7.57 -23.99
C GLY A 125 -1.86 7.73 -22.47
N THR A 126 -2.98 8.28 -21.96
CA THR A 126 -3.32 8.23 -20.53
C THR A 126 -4.27 7.06 -20.23
N LEU A 127 -4.34 6.62 -18.97
CA LEU A 127 -5.40 5.71 -18.52
C LEU A 127 -6.70 6.52 -18.38
N PRO A 128 -7.82 6.12 -19.04
CA PRO A 128 -9.10 6.81 -18.87
C PRO A 128 -9.68 6.57 -17.46
N ARG A 129 -10.70 7.36 -17.12
CA ARG A 129 -11.51 7.18 -15.90
C ARG A 129 -12.95 6.93 -16.35
N GLU A 130 -13.39 5.68 -16.33
CA GLU A 130 -14.72 5.29 -16.82
C GLU A 130 -15.70 5.05 -15.66
N GLU A 131 -16.99 5.32 -15.88
CA GLU A 131 -18.05 4.96 -14.94
C GLU A 131 -18.04 3.44 -14.70
N GLY A 132 -17.98 3.03 -13.43
CA GLY A 132 -17.92 1.62 -13.06
C GLY A 132 -16.51 1.06 -12.81
N ASP A 133 -15.45 1.82 -13.09
CA ASP A 133 -14.09 1.43 -12.75
C ASP A 133 -13.93 1.27 -11.22
N ARG A 134 -13.26 0.20 -10.80
CA ARG A 134 -12.90 -0.03 -9.39
C ARG A 134 -11.52 0.56 -9.10
N LEU A 135 -11.46 1.41 -8.10
CA LEU A 135 -10.23 2.00 -7.57
C LEU A 135 -9.53 1.06 -6.58
N ALA A 136 -8.20 1.19 -6.49
CA ALA A 136 -7.33 0.40 -5.61
C ALA A 136 -7.37 0.89 -4.14
N GLY A 137 -8.56 0.89 -3.53
CA GLY A 137 -8.84 1.41 -2.19
C GLY A 137 -8.11 0.70 -1.06
N SER A 138 -7.35 1.44 -0.25
CA SER A 138 -6.68 0.92 0.94
C SER A 138 -6.41 2.00 1.98
N TYR A 139 -6.62 1.64 3.25
CA TYR A 139 -6.21 2.48 4.39
C TYR A 139 -4.70 2.46 4.64
N ILE A 140 -3.96 1.49 4.09
CA ILE A 140 -2.51 1.33 4.32
C ILE A 140 -1.69 2.44 3.64
N ASN A 141 -2.24 3.12 2.62
CA ASN A 141 -1.61 4.24 1.93
C ASN A 141 -1.64 5.56 2.75
N PHE A 142 -1.26 5.47 4.03
CA PHE A 142 -1.20 6.55 5.00
C PHE A 142 0.21 7.17 5.10
N TYR A 143 0.29 8.40 5.61
CA TYR A 143 1.57 9.07 5.89
C TYR A 143 1.90 9.15 7.39
N ILE A 144 3.12 8.75 7.78
CA ILE A 144 3.60 8.81 9.17
C ILE A 144 4.35 10.13 9.42
N ALA A 145 3.67 11.13 10.00
CA ALA A 145 4.27 12.38 10.45
C ALA A 145 4.86 12.26 11.88
N ASN A 146 5.78 13.14 12.27
CA ASN A 146 6.54 13.04 13.54
C ASN A 146 5.73 12.72 14.81
N GLY A 147 4.51 13.28 14.95
CA GLY A 147 3.60 13.01 16.08
C GLY A 147 2.21 12.50 15.66
N GLY A 148 2.03 12.10 14.40
CA GLY A 148 0.71 11.75 13.86
C GLY A 148 0.77 10.76 12.70
N VAL A 149 -0.37 10.19 12.33
CA VAL A 149 -0.52 9.39 11.12
C VAL A 149 -1.74 9.90 10.37
N VAL A 150 -1.54 10.29 9.11
CA VAL A 150 -2.59 10.84 8.25
C VAL A 150 -3.09 9.70 7.37
N VAL A 151 -4.29 9.22 7.67
CA VAL A 151 -4.90 8.02 7.08
C VAL A 151 -6.01 8.45 6.11
N PRO A 152 -6.09 7.88 4.90
CA PRO A 152 -7.19 8.19 4.00
C PRO A 152 -8.52 7.66 4.53
N THR A 153 -9.61 8.37 4.26
CA THR A 153 -10.98 7.92 4.51
C THR A 153 -11.84 8.14 3.28
N PHE A 154 -12.87 7.32 3.10
CA PHE A 154 -13.57 7.16 1.81
C PHE A 154 -15.08 7.40 1.87
N ASP A 155 -15.62 7.80 3.03
CA ASP A 155 -17.06 7.76 3.37
C ASP A 155 -17.58 6.31 3.38
N ASP A 156 -16.75 5.42 3.92
CA ASP A 156 -16.94 3.97 3.91
C ASP A 156 -17.27 3.43 5.33
N PRO A 157 -18.12 2.40 5.47
CA PRO A 157 -18.44 1.81 6.78
C PRO A 157 -17.22 1.34 7.60
N HIS A 158 -16.09 1.05 6.96
CA HIS A 158 -14.85 0.60 7.61
C HIS A 158 -13.92 1.76 8.02
N ASP A 159 -14.17 3.02 7.61
CA ASP A 159 -13.32 4.18 7.91
C ASP A 159 -13.00 4.25 9.41
N GLY A 160 -14.03 4.18 10.26
CA GLY A 160 -13.89 4.24 11.72
C GLY A 160 -13.11 3.05 12.30
N VAL A 161 -13.35 1.84 11.78
CA VAL A 161 -12.69 0.61 12.25
C VAL A 161 -11.21 0.59 11.86
N ALA A 162 -10.88 1.04 10.66
CA ALA A 162 -9.50 1.18 10.19
C ALA A 162 -8.73 2.22 11.02
N LEU A 163 -9.35 3.38 11.30
CA LEU A 163 -8.76 4.42 12.16
C LEU A 163 -8.53 3.92 13.60
N GLU A 164 -9.48 3.20 14.20
CA GLU A 164 -9.33 2.63 15.54
C GLU A 164 -8.20 1.58 15.58
N ALA A 165 -8.18 0.66 14.61
CA ALA A 165 -7.13 -0.35 14.48
C ALA A 165 -5.75 0.30 14.36
N LEU A 166 -5.58 1.26 13.44
CA LEU A 166 -4.32 1.98 13.26
C LEU A 166 -3.93 2.79 14.51
N GLN A 167 -4.90 3.36 15.24
CA GLN A 167 -4.62 4.09 16.49
C GLN A 167 -4.13 3.14 17.60
N GLY A 168 -4.61 1.91 17.66
CA GLY A 168 -4.10 0.87 18.55
C GLY A 168 -2.66 0.42 18.25
N LEU A 169 -2.24 0.53 16.99
CA LEU A 169 -0.87 0.24 16.52
C LEU A 169 0.08 1.43 16.77
N PHE A 170 -0.36 2.66 16.47
CA PHE A 170 0.43 3.88 16.59
C PHE A 170 0.20 4.62 17.93
N ARG A 171 0.40 3.92 19.04
CA ARG A 171 0.06 4.41 20.41
C ARG A 171 0.66 5.75 20.83
N GLU A 172 1.80 6.14 20.25
CA GLU A 172 2.50 7.40 20.54
C GLU A 172 2.18 8.52 19.53
N ARG A 173 1.31 8.27 18.55
CA ARG A 173 0.95 9.22 17.49
C ARG A 173 -0.56 9.42 17.46
N LYS A 174 -1.01 10.63 17.11
CA LYS A 174 -2.42 10.89 16.81
C LYS A 174 -2.75 10.37 15.41
N VAL A 175 -3.64 9.40 15.30
CA VAL A 175 -4.22 9.01 14.00
C VAL A 175 -5.29 10.02 13.60
N VAL A 176 -5.27 10.45 12.34
CA VAL A 176 -6.17 11.45 11.77
C VAL A 176 -6.66 10.96 10.42
N GLY A 177 -7.96 10.70 10.31
CA GLY A 177 -8.63 10.44 9.03
C GLY A 177 -8.75 11.73 8.21
N VAL A 178 -8.51 11.63 6.90
CA VAL A 178 -8.69 12.72 5.94
C VAL A 178 -9.46 12.18 4.73
N PRO A 179 -10.60 12.80 4.34
CA PRO A 179 -11.33 12.42 3.13
C PRO A 179 -10.41 12.46 1.90
N ALA A 180 -10.29 11.33 1.22
CA ALA A 180 -9.29 11.12 0.18
C ALA A 180 -9.85 10.58 -1.14
N ARG A 181 -11.18 10.65 -1.33
CA ARG A 181 -11.88 10.25 -2.56
C ARG A 181 -11.30 10.95 -3.80
N GLU A 182 -11.08 12.26 -3.73
CA GLU A 182 -10.47 13.05 -4.80
C GLU A 182 -9.04 12.60 -5.17
N ILE A 183 -8.27 12.09 -4.19
CA ILE A 183 -6.89 11.64 -4.43
C ILE A 183 -6.89 10.26 -5.12
N ILE A 184 -7.81 9.37 -4.72
CA ILE A 184 -7.87 8.01 -5.27
C ILE A 184 -8.47 7.95 -6.67
N LEU A 185 -9.32 8.91 -7.05
CA LEU A 185 -9.70 9.13 -8.46
C LEU A 185 -8.47 9.44 -9.35
N GLY A 186 -7.39 9.96 -8.76
CA GLY A 186 -6.09 10.16 -9.42
C GLY A 186 -5.20 8.92 -9.51
N GLY A 187 -5.58 7.77 -8.93
CA GLY A 187 -4.80 6.52 -8.97
C GLY A 187 -3.80 6.33 -7.82
N GLY A 188 -3.93 7.08 -6.72
CA GLY A 188 -3.03 6.96 -5.55
C GLY A 188 -3.67 7.48 -4.26
N ASN A 189 -2.90 7.66 -3.20
CA ASN A 189 -3.43 8.25 -1.97
C ASN A 189 -2.40 9.08 -1.17
N ILE A 190 -2.70 9.36 0.11
CA ILE A 190 -1.92 10.25 0.99
C ILE A 190 -0.42 9.88 1.03
N HIS A 191 -0.06 8.59 1.04
CA HIS A 191 1.34 8.19 0.96
C HIS A 191 1.94 8.53 -0.41
N CYS A 192 1.25 8.26 -1.52
CA CYS A 192 1.71 8.54 -2.88
C CYS A 192 2.02 10.02 -3.16
N VAL A 193 1.34 10.95 -2.47
CA VAL A 193 1.52 12.41 -2.63
C VAL A 193 2.44 13.04 -1.58
N THR A 194 3.15 12.25 -0.78
CA THR A 194 4.05 12.75 0.28
C THR A 194 5.44 12.12 0.21
N GLN A 195 6.46 12.88 0.65
CA GLN A 195 7.85 12.40 0.75
C GLN A 195 8.50 13.02 1.99
N GLN A 196 8.79 12.20 3.00
CA GLN A 196 9.41 12.68 4.23
C GLN A 196 10.88 13.06 4.03
N GLN A 197 11.30 14.16 4.69
CA GLN A 197 12.70 14.49 4.92
C GLN A 197 13.07 14.12 6.37
N PRO A 198 13.89 13.08 6.60
CA PRO A 198 14.37 12.75 7.94
C PRO A 198 15.19 13.88 8.56
N ARG A 199 15.12 14.01 9.89
CA ARG A 199 16.02 14.90 10.64
C ARG A 199 17.42 14.29 10.70
N GLY A 200 18.44 15.08 10.36
CA GLY A 200 19.86 14.80 10.61
C GLY A 200 20.31 15.13 12.03
#